data_AF-A0A6I5CRZ4-F1
#
_entry.id   AF-A0A6I5CRZ4-F1
#
_cell.length_a   1.000
_cell.length_b   1.000
_cell.length_c   1.000
_cell.angle_alpha   90.00
_cell.angle_beta   90.00
_cell.angle_gamma   90.00
#
_symmetry.space_group_name_H-M   'P 1'
#
loop_
_entity.id
_entity.type
_entity.pdbx_description
1 polymer ?
#
loop_
_entity_poly.entity_id
_entity_poly.type
_entity_poly.pdbx_seq_one_letter_code
_entity_poly.pdbx_strand_id
1 'polypeptide(L)'
;APQAMKTAAAWQPPRETAARRHSVFLDAELWSDDADGRRTWSCPFLAAVWQLGRLGLLRHEGAPVFDPHRPSGAGFPDDWDDLPPLLRLNDRADPFAAYRTCSVLPSRFLPVEHAVRVVLDQTDVDRGALDQVAERSARERVTVPDSVADRVSYVFYAGP
;
A
#
# COMPACT_ATOMS: atom_id res chain seq x y z
N ALA A 1 2.46 27.84 12.85
CA ALA A 1 3.30 27.19 13.88
C ALA A 1 4.50 26.56 13.16
N PRO A 2 5.75 26.70 13.65
CA PRO A 2 6.89 26.14 12.96
C PRO A 2 6.83 24.60 13.01
N GLN A 3 6.92 23.96 11.85
CA GLN A 3 7.03 22.50 11.75
C GLN A 3 8.35 22.06 12.40
N ALA A 4 8.27 21.12 13.34
CA ALA A 4 9.43 20.50 13.93
C ALA A 4 10.06 19.54 12.91
N MET A 5 10.87 20.06 11.99
CA MET A 5 11.78 19.24 11.21
C MET A 5 12.90 18.77 12.14
N LYS A 6 12.76 17.56 12.70
CA LYS A 6 13.91 16.87 13.30
C LYS A 6 14.98 16.78 12.21
N THR A 7 16.19 17.24 12.51
CA THR A 7 17.36 17.07 11.66
C THR A 7 17.43 15.61 11.22
N ALA A 8 17.44 15.34 9.91
CA ALA A 8 17.54 13.98 9.39
C ALA A 8 18.82 13.36 9.96
N ALA A 9 18.68 12.29 10.75
CA ALA A 9 19.83 11.60 11.30
C ALA A 9 20.73 11.14 10.15
N ALA A 10 22.05 11.23 10.33
CA ALA A 10 23.00 10.64 9.40
C ALA A 10 22.61 9.17 9.18
N TRP A 11 22.53 8.75 7.91
CA TRP A 11 22.15 7.39 7.56
C TRP A 11 23.02 6.39 8.33
N GLN A 12 22.38 5.44 8.99
CA GLN A 12 23.04 4.32 9.66
C GLN A 12 22.62 3.04 8.93
N PRO A 13 23.50 2.04 8.84
CA PRO A 13 23.15 0.76 8.27
C PRO A 13 21.92 0.18 8.99
N PRO A 14 20.95 -0.38 8.25
CA PRO A 14 19.72 -0.90 8.83
C PRO A 14 20.03 -1.98 9.87
N ARG A 15 19.36 -1.89 11.03
CA ARG A 15 19.51 -2.85 12.12
C ARG A 15 18.28 -3.74 12.14
N GLU A 16 18.49 -5.04 11.94
CA GLU A 16 17.41 -6.02 11.86
C GLU A 16 16.63 -6.11 13.18
N THR A 17 15.32 -5.91 13.11
CA THR A 17 14.40 -5.95 14.26
C THR A 17 14.12 -7.37 14.76
N ALA A 18 14.54 -8.42 14.03
CA ALA A 18 14.24 -9.83 14.34
C ALA A 18 15.35 -10.84 13.96
N ALA A 19 16.63 -10.48 14.15
CA ALA A 19 17.78 -11.31 13.76
C ALA A 19 17.74 -12.76 14.27
N ARG A 20 17.89 -13.72 13.33
CA ARG A 20 18.12 -15.14 13.56
C ARG A 20 19.46 -15.54 12.93
N ARG A 21 20.02 -16.69 13.32
CA ARG A 21 21.33 -17.20 12.84
C ARG A 21 21.49 -17.29 11.31
N HIS A 22 20.41 -17.15 10.53
CA HIS A 22 20.36 -17.24 9.07
C HIS A 22 19.47 -16.16 8.43
N SER A 23 19.42 -14.97 9.03
CA SER A 23 18.63 -13.87 8.48
C SER A 23 19.10 -13.43 7.10
N VAL A 24 18.13 -13.06 6.26
CA VAL A 24 18.37 -12.45 4.94
C VAL A 24 18.17 -10.94 5.10
N PHE A 25 19.18 -10.17 4.73
CA PHE A 25 19.09 -8.71 4.69
C PHE A 25 18.63 -8.28 3.31
N LEU A 26 17.63 -7.42 3.27
CA LEU A 26 17.20 -6.73 2.06
C LEU A 26 17.32 -5.22 2.31
N ASP A 27 18.07 -4.56 1.44
CA ASP A 27 18.08 -3.10 1.35
C ASP A 27 17.18 -2.70 0.19
N ALA A 28 16.28 -1.76 0.45
CA ALA A 28 15.31 -1.27 -0.52
C ALA A 28 15.52 0.23 -0.69
N GLU A 29 16.19 0.61 -1.77
CA GLU A 29 16.25 2.01 -2.18
C GLU A 29 14.83 2.50 -2.47
N LEU A 30 14.39 3.57 -1.81
CA LEU A 30 13.04 4.13 -1.98
C LEU A 30 12.99 5.14 -3.13
N TRP A 31 14.09 5.86 -3.34
CA TRP A 31 14.29 6.80 -4.44
C TRP A 31 15.77 7.09 -4.63
N SER A 32 16.11 7.65 -5.79
CA SER A 32 17.40 8.26 -6.08
C SER A 32 17.20 9.68 -6.63
N ASP A 33 18.17 10.56 -6.41
CA ASP A 33 18.18 11.91 -6.97
C ASP A 33 19.26 11.99 -8.06
N ASP A 34 18.94 12.50 -9.25
CA ASP A 34 19.91 12.67 -10.34
C ASP A 34 20.85 13.88 -10.10
N ALA A 35 21.82 14.09 -10.99
CA ALA A 35 22.78 15.20 -10.87
C ALA A 35 22.12 16.60 -10.88
N ASP A 36 20.91 16.71 -11.44
CA ASP A 36 20.10 17.92 -11.46
C ASP A 36 19.15 18.01 -10.24
N GLY A 37 19.23 17.05 -9.31
CA GLY A 37 18.37 16.95 -8.12
C GLY A 37 16.96 16.44 -8.40
N ARG A 38 16.69 15.85 -9.57
CA ARG A 38 15.38 15.25 -9.87
C ARG A 38 15.25 13.88 -9.22
N ARG A 39 14.16 13.71 -8.47
CA ARG A 39 13.85 12.46 -7.78
C ARG A 39 13.24 11.42 -8.70
N THR A 40 13.82 10.23 -8.70
CA THR A 40 13.26 9.02 -9.29
C THR A 40 12.85 8.06 -8.18
N TRP A 41 11.56 7.76 -8.08
CA TRP A 41 11.05 6.81 -7.09
C TRP A 41 11.28 5.37 -7.55
N SER A 42 11.60 4.49 -6.61
CA SER A 42 11.80 3.09 -6.93
C SER A 42 10.48 2.37 -7.20
N CYS A 43 10.51 1.38 -8.08
CA CYS A 43 9.36 0.52 -8.36
C CYS A 43 8.75 -0.10 -7.08
N PRO A 44 9.52 -0.72 -6.15
CA PRO A 44 8.94 -1.27 -4.93
C PRO A 44 8.31 -0.22 -4.01
N PHE A 45 8.85 1.01 -3.96
CA PHE A 45 8.23 2.08 -3.19
C PHE A 45 6.87 2.47 -3.77
N LEU A 46 6.79 2.70 -5.08
CA LEU A 46 5.54 3.03 -5.76
C LEU A 46 4.52 1.88 -5.67
N ALA A 47 4.98 0.63 -5.75
CA ALA A 47 4.13 -0.55 -5.56
C ALA A 47 3.62 -0.65 -4.12
N ALA A 48 4.41 -0.31 -3.09
CA ALA A 48 3.94 -0.24 -1.72
C ALA A 48 2.86 0.85 -1.52
N VAL A 49 3.07 2.04 -2.08
CA VAL A 49 2.05 3.11 -2.11
C VAL A 49 0.76 2.61 -2.76
N TRP A 50 0.87 1.88 -3.87
CA TRP A 50 -0.26 1.28 -4.56
C TRP A 50 -1.00 0.24 -3.69
N GLN A 51 -0.28 -0.63 -2.97
CA GLN A 51 -0.91 -1.60 -2.07
C GLN A 51 -1.66 -0.90 -0.91
N LEU A 52 -1.09 0.15 -0.33
CA LEU A 52 -1.80 0.97 0.67
C LEU A 52 -3.08 1.59 0.09
N GLY A 53 -3.01 2.06 -1.14
CA GLY A 53 -4.16 2.54 -1.88
C GLY A 53 -5.24 1.46 -2.04
N ARG A 54 -4.88 0.27 -2.52
CA ARG A 54 -5.80 -0.86 -2.70
C ARG A 54 -6.42 -1.36 -1.40
N LEU A 55 -5.74 -1.17 -0.26
CA LEU A 55 -6.28 -1.48 1.07
C LEU A 55 -7.20 -0.37 1.63
N GLY A 56 -7.26 0.79 0.98
CA GLY A 56 -7.97 1.96 1.49
C GLY A 56 -7.24 2.64 2.66
N LEU A 57 -5.95 2.35 2.84
CA LEU A 57 -5.12 2.82 3.95
C LEU A 57 -4.30 4.08 3.61
N LEU A 58 -4.20 4.43 2.33
CA LEU A 58 -3.47 5.62 1.90
C LEU A 58 -4.28 6.89 2.23
N ARG A 59 -3.61 7.83 2.89
CA ARG A 59 -4.14 9.15 3.22
C ARG A 59 -3.21 10.25 2.73
N HIS A 60 -3.79 11.33 2.25
CA HIS A 60 -3.09 12.58 1.98
C HIS A 60 -3.65 13.63 2.93
N GLU A 61 -2.83 14.12 3.85
CA GLU A 61 -3.24 15.07 4.90
C GLU A 61 -4.48 14.60 5.69
N GLY A 62 -4.56 13.29 5.95
CA GLY A 62 -5.67 12.66 6.68
C GLY A 62 -6.91 12.36 5.81
N ALA A 63 -6.98 12.85 4.57
CA ALA A 63 -8.07 12.54 3.64
C ALA A 63 -7.77 11.27 2.81
N PRO A 64 -8.77 10.44 2.48
CA PRO A 64 -8.60 9.33 1.54
C PRO A 64 -8.14 9.82 0.17
N VAL A 65 -7.21 9.09 -0.45
CA VAL A 65 -6.67 9.45 -1.78
C VAL A 65 -7.62 9.11 -2.92
N PHE A 66 -8.41 8.03 -2.78
CA PHE A 66 -9.39 7.65 -3.80
C PHE A 66 -10.77 8.17 -3.44
N ASP A 67 -11.35 8.98 -4.34
CA ASP A 67 -12.73 9.40 -4.26
C ASP A 67 -13.65 8.37 -4.94
N PRO A 68 -14.66 7.81 -4.25
CA PRO A 68 -15.60 6.88 -4.87
C PRO A 68 -16.52 7.56 -5.89
N HIS A 69 -16.48 7.09 -7.14
CA HIS A 69 -17.30 7.64 -8.23
C HIS A 69 -18.60 6.86 -8.40
N ARG A 70 -19.68 7.55 -8.73
CA ARG A 70 -20.93 6.90 -9.17
C ARG A 70 -20.79 6.45 -10.63
N PRO A 71 -21.41 5.33 -11.04
CA PRO A 71 -21.54 5.02 -12.46
C PRO A 71 -22.23 6.18 -13.19
N SER A 72 -21.70 6.58 -14.34
CA SER A 72 -22.34 7.56 -15.21
C SER A 72 -23.48 6.89 -15.99
N GLY A 73 -24.73 7.32 -15.77
CA GLY A 73 -25.88 6.81 -16.50
C GLY A 73 -26.62 5.64 -15.82
N ALA A 74 -27.30 4.82 -16.62
CA ALA A 74 -28.23 3.80 -16.13
C ALA A 74 -27.59 2.43 -15.80
N GLY A 75 -26.28 2.26 -16.01
CA GLY A 75 -25.60 0.96 -15.86
C GLY A 75 -24.07 1.07 -15.73
N PHE A 76 -23.41 -0.09 -15.73
CA PHE A 76 -21.94 -0.19 -15.81
C PHE A 76 -21.48 -0.07 -17.27
N PRO A 77 -20.30 0.49 -17.53
CA PRO A 77 -19.72 0.47 -18.87
C PRO A 77 -19.40 -0.97 -19.30
N ASP A 78 -19.33 -1.17 -20.61
CA ASP A 78 -18.97 -2.46 -21.21
C ASP A 78 -17.44 -2.69 -21.22
N ASP A 79 -16.64 -1.62 -21.10
CA ASP A 79 -15.18 -1.66 -21.04
C ASP A 79 -14.68 -1.41 -19.59
N TRP A 80 -13.63 -2.12 -19.21
CA TRP A 80 -12.94 -1.93 -17.93
C TRP A 80 -12.19 -0.61 -17.87
N ASP A 81 -11.67 -0.12 -18.99
CA ASP A 81 -10.93 1.14 -19.05
C ASP A 81 -11.84 2.35 -18.79
N ASP A 82 -13.15 2.19 -18.95
CA ASP A 82 -14.17 3.19 -18.64
C ASP A 82 -14.61 3.16 -17.16
N LEU A 83 -14.21 2.16 -16.38
CA LEU A 83 -14.54 2.10 -14.95
C LEU A 83 -13.64 3.03 -14.14
N PRO A 84 -14.20 3.81 -13.19
CA PRO A 84 -13.39 4.58 -12.28
C PRO A 84 -12.57 3.66 -11.37
N PRO A 85 -11.38 4.10 -10.91
CA PRO A 85 -10.53 3.30 -10.02
C PRO A 85 -11.23 2.86 -8.72
N LEU A 86 -12.20 3.65 -8.25
CA LEU A 86 -13.04 3.32 -7.12
C LEU A 86 -14.50 3.68 -7.42
N LEU A 87 -15.35 2.66 -7.39
CA LEU A 87 -16.77 2.76 -7.73
C LEU A 87 -17.64 2.71 -6.48
N ARG A 88 -18.57 3.66 -6.35
CA ARG A 88 -19.61 3.68 -5.33
C ARG A 88 -20.84 2.94 -5.83
N LEU A 89 -21.03 1.71 -5.36
CA LEU A 89 -22.15 0.86 -5.79
C LEU A 89 -23.53 1.40 -5.41
N ASN A 90 -23.64 2.10 -4.26
CA ASN A 90 -24.89 2.72 -3.83
C ASN A 90 -24.65 3.89 -2.87
N ASP A 91 -25.70 4.69 -2.62
CA ASP A 91 -25.63 5.88 -1.78
C ASP A 91 -25.39 5.61 -0.29
N ARG A 92 -25.61 4.38 0.17
CA ARG A 92 -25.36 3.97 1.55
C ARG A 92 -24.07 3.16 1.70
N ALA A 93 -23.26 3.04 0.65
CA ALA A 93 -22.00 2.33 0.72
C ALA A 93 -21.08 3.04 1.72
N ASP A 94 -20.56 2.27 2.67
CA ASP A 94 -19.53 2.74 3.60
C ASP A 94 -18.27 3.18 2.83
N PRO A 95 -17.45 4.06 3.43
CA PRO A 95 -16.15 4.41 2.88
C PRO A 95 -15.31 3.17 2.54
N PHE A 96 -14.52 3.27 1.48
CA PHE A 96 -13.71 2.16 0.99
C PHE A 96 -12.72 1.69 2.05
N ALA A 97 -12.76 0.39 2.33
CA ALA A 97 -11.84 -0.33 3.19
C ALA A 97 -11.75 -1.76 2.67
N ALA A 98 -10.54 -2.20 2.32
CA ALA A 98 -10.29 -3.58 1.94
C ALA A 98 -9.37 -4.25 2.97
N TYR A 99 -9.66 -5.50 3.30
CA TYR A 99 -8.92 -6.21 4.34
C TYR A 99 -7.66 -6.90 3.82
N ARG A 100 -7.69 -7.30 2.54
CA ARG A 100 -6.60 -8.01 1.89
C ARG A 100 -6.54 -7.65 0.41
N THR A 101 -5.35 -7.75 -0.16
CA THR A 101 -5.13 -7.68 -1.61
C THR A 101 -4.46 -8.95 -2.10
N CYS A 102 -4.69 -9.30 -3.36
CA CYS A 102 -3.97 -10.36 -4.06
C CYS A 102 -3.48 -9.83 -5.40
N SER A 103 -2.23 -10.15 -5.75
CA SER A 103 -1.64 -9.81 -7.05
C SER A 103 -1.09 -11.08 -7.71
N VAL A 104 -1.37 -11.28 -8.99
CA VAL A 104 -0.91 -12.44 -9.76
C VAL A 104 0.19 -11.97 -10.71
N LEU A 105 1.42 -12.42 -10.50
CA LEU A 105 2.61 -11.85 -11.14
C LEU A 105 3.58 -12.94 -11.61
N PRO A 106 4.38 -12.71 -12.66
CA PRO A 106 5.48 -13.59 -13.01
C PRO A 106 6.53 -13.68 -11.89
N SER A 107 7.14 -14.85 -11.69
CA SER A 107 8.16 -15.07 -10.63
C SER A 107 9.36 -14.13 -10.67
N ARG A 108 9.65 -13.47 -11.80
CA ARG A 108 10.72 -12.45 -11.89
C ARG A 108 10.51 -11.25 -10.96
N PHE A 109 9.27 -11.02 -10.50
CA PHE A 109 8.94 -9.96 -9.56
C PHE A 109 9.15 -10.33 -8.10
N LEU A 110 9.53 -11.58 -7.77
CA LEU A 110 9.78 -12.00 -6.39
C LEU A 110 10.69 -11.05 -5.59
N PRO A 111 11.84 -10.57 -6.11
CA PRO A 111 12.69 -9.64 -5.37
C PRO A 111 12.01 -8.28 -5.15
N VAL A 112 11.27 -7.79 -6.14
CA VAL A 112 10.53 -6.52 -6.07
C VAL A 112 9.44 -6.62 -5.01
N GLU A 113 8.62 -7.67 -5.04
CA GLU A 113 7.52 -7.84 -4.08
C GLU A 113 8.02 -8.15 -2.67
N HIS A 114 9.20 -8.74 -2.52
CA HIS A 114 9.84 -8.84 -1.21
C HIS A 114 10.22 -7.46 -0.67
N ALA A 115 10.80 -6.59 -1.51
CA ALA A 115 11.07 -5.20 -1.14
C ALA A 115 9.78 -4.43 -0.81
N VAL A 116 8.69 -4.63 -1.56
CA VAL A 116 7.37 -4.05 -1.25
C VAL A 116 6.92 -4.42 0.16
N ARG A 117 7.03 -5.70 0.55
CA ARG A 117 6.66 -6.14 1.90
C ARG A 117 7.52 -5.49 2.98
N VAL A 118 8.82 -5.35 2.75
CA VAL A 118 9.72 -4.64 3.69
C VAL A 118 9.30 -3.18 3.83
N VAL A 119 9.02 -2.48 2.72
CA VAL A 119 8.54 -1.09 2.78
C VAL A 119 7.23 -0.98 3.56
N LEU A 120 6.25 -1.84 3.28
CA LEU A 120 4.96 -1.85 3.99
C LEU A 120 5.12 -2.12 5.49
N ASP A 121 5.99 -3.04 5.87
CA ASP A 121 6.24 -3.40 7.28
C ASP A 121 6.90 -2.24 8.06
N GLN A 122 7.67 -1.41 7.36
CA GLN A 122 8.35 -0.24 7.95
C GLN A 122 7.55 1.07 7.78
N THR A 123 6.33 1.01 7.24
CA THR A 123 5.48 2.19 7.03
C THR A 123 4.48 2.35 8.17
N ASP A 124 4.52 3.50 8.85
CA ASP A 124 3.46 3.90 9.78
C ASP A 124 2.23 4.37 8.99
N VAL A 125 1.10 3.70 9.20
CA VAL A 125 -0.15 3.96 8.49
C VAL A 125 -1.06 4.84 9.34
N ASP A 126 -1.82 5.70 8.67
CA ASP A 126 -2.78 6.59 9.32
C ASP A 126 -3.71 5.82 10.27
N ARG A 127 -3.75 6.26 11.53
CA ARG A 127 -4.55 5.59 12.58
C ARG A 127 -6.04 5.62 12.28
N GLY A 128 -6.56 6.71 11.72
CA GLY A 128 -7.97 6.81 11.36
C GLY A 128 -8.36 5.80 10.28
N ALA A 129 -7.47 5.54 9.32
CA ALA A 129 -7.67 4.49 8.32
C ALA A 129 -7.65 3.09 8.94
N LEU A 130 -6.77 2.82 9.90
CA LEU A 130 -6.71 1.54 10.63
C LEU A 130 -7.96 1.32 11.50
N ASP A 131 -8.40 2.35 12.22
CA ASP A 131 -9.60 2.30 13.06
C ASP A 131 -10.86 2.04 12.22
N GLN A 132 -10.97 2.69 11.06
CA GLN A 132 -12.06 2.44 10.09
C GLN A 132 -12.09 0.96 9.65
N VAL A 133 -10.92 0.38 9.37
CA VAL A 133 -10.82 -1.05 9.01
C VAL A 133 -11.23 -1.94 10.18
N ALA A 134 -10.75 -1.63 11.40
CA ALA A 134 -11.03 -2.42 12.59
C ALA A 134 -12.52 -2.42 12.96
N GLU A 135 -13.17 -1.25 12.92
CA GLU A 135 -14.61 -1.13 13.18
C GLU A 135 -15.41 -1.95 12.17
N ARG A 136 -15.09 -1.79 10.87
CA ARG A 136 -15.79 -2.46 9.80
C ARG A 136 -15.61 -3.98 9.85
N SER A 137 -14.38 -4.45 10.03
CA SER A 137 -14.08 -5.88 10.07
C SER A 137 -14.70 -6.55 11.30
N ALA A 138 -14.76 -5.87 12.44
CA ALA A 138 -15.45 -6.37 13.62
C ALA A 138 -16.96 -6.56 13.37
N ARG A 139 -17.61 -5.59 12.72
CA ARG A 139 -19.03 -5.66 12.34
C ARG A 139 -19.30 -6.79 11.34
N GLU A 140 -18.38 -7.01 10.40
CA GLU A 140 -18.45 -8.07 9.40
C GLU A 140 -17.94 -9.44 9.90
N ARG A 141 -17.41 -9.50 11.13
CA ARG A 141 -16.80 -10.69 11.76
C ARG A 141 -15.64 -11.28 10.93
N VAL A 142 -14.82 -10.41 10.35
CA VAL A 142 -13.62 -10.78 9.59
C VAL A 142 -12.38 -10.47 10.41
N THR A 143 -11.52 -11.47 10.59
CA THR A 143 -10.21 -11.28 11.21
C THR A 143 -9.23 -10.70 10.18
N VAL A 144 -8.67 -9.54 10.51
CA VAL A 144 -7.68 -8.84 9.68
C VAL A 144 -6.32 -8.91 10.36
N PRO A 145 -5.23 -9.28 9.65
CA PRO A 145 -3.88 -9.23 10.22
C PRO A 145 -3.50 -7.82 10.68
N ASP A 146 -2.82 -7.71 11.82
CA ASP A 146 -2.36 -6.42 12.33
C ASP A 146 -1.34 -5.78 11.39
N SER A 147 -0.33 -6.54 10.97
CA SER A 147 0.65 -6.09 9.98
C SER A 147 0.00 -5.87 8.61
N VAL A 148 0.20 -4.67 8.06
CA VAL A 148 -0.27 -4.31 6.71
C VAL A 148 0.43 -5.14 5.65
N ALA A 149 1.70 -5.50 5.86
CA ALA A 149 2.44 -6.37 4.96
C ALA A 149 1.81 -7.78 4.85
N ASP A 150 1.14 -8.25 5.90
CA ASP A 150 0.44 -9.54 5.91
C ASP A 150 -0.98 -9.47 5.32
N ARG A 151 -1.48 -8.27 5.01
CA ARG A 151 -2.73 -8.06 4.26
C ARG A 151 -2.52 -8.17 2.75
N VAL A 152 -1.29 -8.12 2.27
CA VAL A 152 -0.95 -8.22 0.85
C VAL A 152 -0.48 -9.64 0.53
N SER A 153 -1.05 -10.22 -0.52
CA SER A 153 -0.72 -11.57 -0.97
C SER A 153 -0.36 -11.61 -2.46
N TYR A 154 0.45 -12.60 -2.82
CA TYR A 154 0.95 -12.76 -4.18
C TYR A 154 0.80 -14.20 -4.63
N VAL A 155 0.38 -14.39 -5.89
CA VAL A 155 0.44 -15.66 -6.59
C VAL A 155 1.45 -15.52 -7.71
N PHE A 156 2.56 -16.24 -7.59
CA PHE A 156 3.61 -16.22 -8.60
C PHE A 156 3.45 -17.38 -9.57
N TYR A 157 3.51 -17.08 -10.86
CA TYR A 157 3.52 -18.08 -11.92
C TYR A 157 4.84 -18.07 -12.68
N ALA A 158 5.23 -19.23 -13.20
CA ALA A 158 6.28 -19.31 -14.20
C ALA A 158 5.81 -18.51 -15.42
N GLY A 159 6.38 -17.32 -15.60
CA GLY A 159 6.08 -16.47 -16.75
C GLY A 159 6.49 -17.17 -18.06
N PRO A 160 6.14 -16.58 -19.22
CA PRO A 160 6.87 -16.90 -20.45
C PRO A 160 8.38 -16.68 -20.27
#